data_AF-A0AAV8X071-F1
#
_entry.id   AF-A0AAV8X071-F1
#
_cell.length_a   1.000
_cell.length_b   1.000
_cell.length_c   1.000
_cell.angle_alpha   90.00
_cell.angle_beta   90.00
_cell.angle_gamma   90.00
#
_symmetry.space_group_name_H-M   'P 1'
#
loop_
_entity.id
_entity.type
_entity.pdbx_description
1 polymer ?
#
loop_
_entity_poly.entity_id
_entity_poly.type
_entity_poly.pdbx_seq_one_letter_code
_entity_poly.pdbx_strand_id
1 'polypeptide(L)'
;MTDLVNTSFNLVMFVHVLLTAAILGCVGYRLIKGFAIGESIYKLDWQDIDNALQQDLIMVILRCQRPGFLHAGHLGYMTYTMIVTVSK
;
A
#
# COMPACT_ATOMS: atom_id res chain seq x y z
N MET A 1 -14.96 -39.29 -1.99
CA MET A 1 -15.19 -38.13 -2.89
C MET A 1 -15.03 -36.81 -2.15
N THR A 2 -15.50 -36.68 -0.92
CA THR A 2 -15.36 -35.49 -0.06
C THR A 2 -13.91 -35.09 0.25
N ASP A 3 -13.02 -36.05 0.48
CA ASP A 3 -11.63 -35.76 0.87
C ASP A 3 -10.80 -35.17 -0.28
N LEU A 4 -11.06 -35.61 -1.51
CA LEU A 4 -10.40 -35.08 -2.71
C LEU A 4 -10.82 -33.63 -2.95
N VAL A 5 -12.12 -33.34 -2.84
CA VAL A 5 -12.65 -31.98 -2.99
C VAL A 5 -12.08 -31.05 -1.92
N ASN A 6 -12.02 -31.49 -0.67
CA ASN A 6 -11.45 -30.70 0.43
C ASN A 6 -9.95 -30.42 0.21
N THR A 7 -9.20 -31.41 -0.29
CA THR A 7 -7.77 -31.24 -0.59
C THR A 7 -7.55 -30.25 -1.72
N SER A 8 -8.31 -30.33 -2.81
CA SER A 8 -8.23 -29.37 -3.91
C SER A 8 -8.61 -27.96 -3.48
N PHE A 9 -9.65 -27.82 -2.66
CA PHE A 9 -10.09 -26.51 -2.16
C PHE A 9 -9.03 -25.87 -1.26
N ASN A 10 -8.44 -26.65 -0.35
CA ASN A 10 -7.38 -26.16 0.54
C ASN A 10 -6.14 -25.67 -0.23
N LEU A 11 -5.74 -26.38 -1.30
CA LEU A 11 -4.63 -25.94 -2.14
C LEU A 11 -4.94 -24.63 -2.86
N VAL A 12 -6.15 -24.48 -3.41
CA VAL A 12 -6.57 -23.25 -4.09
C VAL A 12 -6.61 -22.07 -3.13
N MET A 13 -7.16 -22.26 -1.94
CA MET A 13 -7.22 -21.22 -0.91
C MET A 13 -5.82 -20.81 -0.45
N PHE A 14 -4.92 -21.76 -0.24
CA PHE A 14 -3.53 -21.48 0.17
C PHE A 14 -2.78 -20.66 -0.89
N VAL A 15 -2.90 -21.05 -2.17
CA VAL A 15 -2.29 -20.31 -3.27
C VAL A 15 -2.88 -18.90 -3.39
N HIS A 16 -4.19 -18.74 -3.22
CA HIS A 16 -4.85 -17.44 -3.27
C HIS A 16 -4.37 -16.51 -2.14
N VAL A 17 -4.23 -17.03 -0.92
CA VAL A 17 -3.72 -16.26 0.23
C VAL A 17 -2.27 -15.84 0.01
N LEU A 18 -1.42 -16.73 -0.49
CA LEU A 18 -0.02 -16.37 -0.79
C LEU A 18 0.09 -15.30 -1.88
N LEU A 19 -0.72 -15.41 -2.93
CA LEU A 19 -0.72 -14.44 -4.03
C LEU A 19 -1.20 -13.06 -3.56
N THR A 20 -2.29 -13.01 -2.80
CA THR A 20 -2.82 -11.75 -2.25
C THR A 20 -1.85 -11.13 -1.24
N ALA A 21 -1.20 -11.92 -0.38
CA ALA A 21 -0.17 -11.44 0.53
C ALA A 21 1.04 -10.86 -0.21
N ALA A 22 1.52 -11.50 -1.28
CA ALA A 22 2.63 -11.00 -2.08
C ALA A 22 2.29 -9.67 -2.77
N ILE A 23 1.07 -9.54 -3.33
CA ILE A 23 0.61 -8.30 -3.95
C ILE A 23 0.53 -7.17 -2.92
N LEU A 24 -0.10 -7.41 -1.77
CA LEU A 24 -0.21 -6.43 -0.69
C LEU A 24 1.16 -6.03 -0.14
N GLY A 25 2.09 -6.97 0.01
CA GLY A 25 3.47 -6.70 0.44
C GLY A 25 4.22 -5.82 -0.55
N CYS A 26 4.17 -6.11 -1.85
CA CYS A 26 4.80 -5.31 -2.88
C CYS A 26 4.20 -3.89 -2.98
N VAL A 27 2.87 -3.78 -2.94
CA VAL A 27 2.19 -2.47 -2.98
C VAL A 27 2.50 -1.67 -1.71
N GLY A 28 2.41 -2.29 -0.54
CA GLY A 28 2.74 -1.68 0.76
C GLY A 28 4.19 -1.20 0.81
N TYR A 29 5.14 -2.00 0.34
CA TYR A 29 6.55 -1.62 0.28
C TYR A 29 6.80 -0.40 -0.63
N ARG A 30 6.16 -0.37 -1.81
CA ARG A 30 6.25 0.78 -2.73
C ARG A 30 5.65 2.04 -2.13
N LEU A 31 4.55 1.92 -1.37
CA LEU A 31 3.93 3.04 -0.67
C LEU A 31 4.83 3.61 0.42
N ILE A 32 5.38 2.75 1.29
CA ILE A 32 6.29 3.16 2.36
C ILE A 32 7.53 3.86 1.79
N LYS A 33 8.10 3.32 0.71
CA LYS A 33 9.22 3.97 0.01
C LYS A 33 8.84 5.34 -0.56
N GLY A 34 7.68 5.46 -1.18
CA GLY A 34 7.19 6.75 -1.71
C GLY A 34 7.08 7.82 -0.62
N PHE A 35 6.55 7.44 0.56
CA PHE A 35 6.43 8.34 1.70
C PHE A 35 7.81 8.78 2.24
N ALA A 36 8.74 7.83 2.39
CA ALA A 36 10.11 8.12 2.85
C ALA A 36 10.84 9.09 1.90
N ILE A 37 10.64 8.94 0.58
CA ILE A 37 11.20 9.87 -0.41
C ILE A 37 10.60 11.26 -0.24
N GLY A 38 9.27 11.37 -0.12
CA GLY A 38 8.60 12.66 0.13
C GLY A 38 9.06 13.34 1.42
N GLU A 39 9.28 12.57 2.49
CA GLU A 39 9.78 13.07 3.77
C GLU A 39 11.23 13.56 3.69
N SER A 40 12.11 12.82 3.00
CA SER A 40 13.50 13.24 2.80
C SER A 40 13.60 14.54 2.00
N ILE A 41 12.72 14.72 1.02
CA ILE A 41 12.64 15.91 0.19
C ILE A 41 12.11 17.10 1.00
N TYR A 42 11.10 16.89 1.86
CA TYR A 42 10.58 17.93 2.74
C TYR A 42 11.61 18.44 3.76
N LYS A 43 12.53 17.57 4.20
CA LYS A 43 13.62 17.90 5.13
C LYS A 43 14.84 18.57 4.48
N LEU A 44 14.87 18.65 3.15
CA LEU A 44 15.97 19.29 2.43
C LEU A 44 15.90 20.82 2.57
N ASP A 45 17.05 21.48 2.49
CA ASP A 45 17.11 22.94 2.53
C ASP A 45 16.64 23.52 1.18
N TRP A 46 15.35 23.81 1.10
CA TRP A 46 14.65 24.23 -0.11
C TRP A 46 14.89 25.69 -0.46
N GLN A 47 15.52 26.46 0.44
CA GLN A 47 15.73 27.90 0.28
C GLN A 47 16.87 28.22 -0.71
N ASP A 48 17.84 27.31 -0.87
CA ASP A 48 18.99 27.46 -1.77
C ASP A 48 18.77 26.81 -3.15
N ILE A 49 17.58 26.28 -3.43
CA ILE A 49 17.26 25.57 -4.67
C ILE A 49 16.61 26.52 -5.69
N ASP A 50 16.92 26.32 -6.97
CA ASP A 50 16.33 27.07 -8.07
C ASP A 50 14.78 26.98 -8.10
N ASN A 51 14.12 28.07 -8.49
CA ASN A 51 12.66 28.21 -8.42
C ASN A 51 11.92 27.15 -9.27
N ALA A 52 12.49 26.77 -10.41
CA ALA A 52 11.90 25.72 -11.27
C ALA A 52 11.95 24.34 -10.58
N LEU A 53 13.08 24.02 -9.96
CA LEU A 53 13.28 22.78 -9.22
C LEU A 53 12.37 22.71 -7.98
N GLN A 54 12.15 23.84 -7.31
CA GLN A 54 11.28 23.92 -6.13
C GLN A 54 9.81 23.56 -6.46
N GLN A 55 9.30 24.02 -7.61
CA GLN A 55 7.94 23.70 -8.05
C GLN A 55 7.79 22.20 -8.38
N ASP A 56 8.78 21.62 -9.05
CA ASP A 56 8.81 20.17 -9.32
C ASP A 56 8.87 19.36 -8.03
N LEU A 57 9.65 19.83 -7.05
CA LEU A 57 9.82 19.18 -5.77
C LEU A 57 8.52 19.12 -4.95
N ILE A 58 7.77 20.23 -4.93
CA ILE A 58 6.44 20.31 -4.31
C ILE A 58 5.47 19.35 -5.00
N MET A 59 5.49 19.27 -6.33
CA MET A 59 4.68 18.33 -7.10
C MET A 59 5.01 16.87 -6.77
N VAL A 60 6.30 16.54 -6.58
CA VAL A 60 6.74 15.20 -6.16
C VAL A 60 6.25 14.88 -4.75
N ILE A 61 6.38 15.80 -3.78
CA ILE A 61 5.86 15.61 -2.42
C ILE A 61 4.34 15.37 -2.43
N LEU A 62 3.58 16.18 -3.18
CA LEU A 62 2.12 16.04 -3.33
C LEU A 62 1.72 14.66 -3.90
N ARG A 63 2.51 14.11 -4.82
CA ARG A 63 2.29 12.77 -5.37
C ARG A 63 2.64 11.67 -4.35
N CYS A 64 3.68 11.85 -3.56
CA CYS A 64 4.07 10.93 -2.49
C CYS A 64 3.10 10.93 -1.30
N GLN A 65 2.41 12.05 -1.06
CA GLN A 65 1.42 12.18 0.02
C GLN A 65 0.04 11.63 -0.35
N ARG A 66 -0.26 11.34 -1.62
CA ARG A 66 -1.49 10.62 -1.97
C ARG A 66 -1.32 9.17 -1.54
N PRO A 67 -1.97 8.73 -0.44
CA PRO A 67 -1.93 7.33 -0.08
C PRO A 67 -2.61 6.61 -1.23
N GLY A 68 -1.92 5.65 -1.84
CA GLY A 68 -2.60 4.66 -2.66
C GLY A 68 -3.51 3.88 -1.74
N PHE A 69 -4.71 4.40 -1.48
CA PHE A 69 -5.76 3.67 -0.82
C PHE A 69 -6.02 2.46 -1.70
N LEU A 70 -5.61 1.30 -1.22
CA LEU A 70 -5.99 0.01 -1.78
C LEU A 70 -7.52 -0.08 -1.68
N HIS A 71 -8.22 0.41 -2.70
CA HIS A 71 -9.63 0.13 -2.91
C HIS A 71 -9.72 -1.35 -3.29
N ALA A 72 -9.84 -2.21 -2.29
CA ALA A 72 -10.17 -3.62 -2.46
C ALA A 72 -11.69 -3.74 -2.76
N GLY A 73 -12.19 -3.08 -3.80
CA GLY A 73 -13.63 -3.06 -4.13
C GLY A 73 -14.52 -2.61 -2.97
N HIS A 74 -15.77 -3.10 -2.92
CA HIS A 74 -16.79 -2.79 -1.88
C HIS A 74 -16.41 -3.26 -0.45
N LEU A 75 -15.19 -3.74 -0.22
CA LEU A 75 -14.67 -3.90 1.14
C LEU A 75 -14.24 -2.52 1.60
N GLY A 76 -15.10 -1.88 2.40
CA GLY A 76 -14.86 -0.56 2.97
C GLY A 76 -13.46 -0.41 3.56
N TYR A 77 -12.96 0.83 3.60
CA TYR A 77 -11.62 1.24 4.03
C TYR A 77 -10.91 0.20 4.91
N MET A 78 -9.93 -0.52 4.35
CA MET A 78 -9.13 -1.50 5.08
C MET A 78 -8.12 -0.76 5.97
N THR A 79 -8.65 -0.14 7.02
CA THR A 79 -7.91 0.54 8.08
C THR A 79 -7.88 -0.37 9.32
N TYR A 80 -6.96 -0.11 10.25
CA TYR A 80 -6.84 -0.81 11.53
C TYR A 80 -8.20 -0.98 12.26
N THR A 81 -9.12 -0.03 12.05
CA THR A 81 -10.49 -0.05 12.57
C THR A 81 -11.30 -1.26 12.09
N MET A 82 -11.12 -1.72 10.85
CA MET A 82 -11.84 -2.87 10.30
C MET A 82 -11.37 -4.17 10.95
N ILE A 83 -10.05 -4.31 11.16
CA ILE A 83 -9.43 -5.44 11.88
C ILE A 83 -9.94 -5.49 13.33
N VAL A 84 -10.03 -4.34 14.02
CA VAL A 84 -10.52 -4.25 15.39
C VAL A 84 -12.04 -4.48 15.50
N THR A 85 -12.79 -4.24 14.43
CA THR A 85 -14.25 -4.45 14.40
C THR A 85 -14.60 -5.92 14.19
N VAL A 86 -13.81 -6.67 13.41
CA VAL A 86 -13.95 -8.12 13.22
C VAL A 86 -13.50 -8.93 14.44
N SER A 87 -12.60 -8.39 15.26
CA SER A 87 -12.10 -9.08 16.47
C SER A 87 -12.96 -8.87 17.73
N LYS A 88 -14.11 -8.20 17.60
CA LYS A 88 -15.16 -8.10 18.62
C LYS A 88 -16.34 -8.98 18.23
#